data_AF-A0A7W1TB08-F1
#
_entry.id   AF-A0A7W1TB08-F1
#
_cell.length_a   1.000
_cell.length_b   1.000
_cell.length_c   1.000
_cell.angle_alpha   90.00
_cell.angle_beta   90.00
_cell.angle_gamma   90.00
#
_symmetry.space_group_name_H-M   'P 1'
#
loop_
_entity.id
_entity.type
_entity.pdbx_description
1 polymer ?
#
loop_
_entity_poly.entity_id
_entity_poly.type
_entity_poly.pdbx_seq_one_letter_code
_entity_poly.pdbx_strand_id
1 'polypeptide(L)'
;MIRTLRLFAITLVCSGALLAGEAAIASAGVIGNTGGQGPALIQQTTDLGFRGHGNLVGCGLVLDRRGALWTRLDDSAVSRLSLDGRQLARFTAPRSNSGYDTISLLGDQVLLLASGELFGLPIEAAAGSAFAPLGAKLRAIAHTAVAGRMAAITPEGAVVWIASDGRSEELARLPDAWIVEADGGGNLYVGTRSQANFDDGMMHKLVAGMEVSGGGWPKPWAIIRPGIAMAANFLHWDEGGFFAGGSGQLSHFTADLEPAPGTVLGMQGNYVIGVGADWRQELGVARGIVRIRPGLYAVGGAWGQPFFAAWPDVTRSMHLIAWFTARPACDALNIDADGTVFADRLAYAWDATPDSFPQQGEGSELASQIVRAGPNLMIRQDRWAHGSDDWALPLHSGARMENTDWLNRDKVDRPGWWDRAEHGPARVFPAVAYAEGEGFTFLCLADASGARSLRLAGNGRLVGVGGPVAFRTAQPGKELTSLAMGDGRTLLAAIDGAVVEFAPAGSDWQEQRRWNSWGTAPDERFGARIHLACDRGRLLIADQERNRVLWFAAAGGRPLAILGAAAGGNDLRSLASPGLIAICGDRAVVHDAGNQRLVKLVLAAASPRPTSAP
;
A
#
# COMPACT_ATOMS: atom_id res chain seq x y z
N MET A 1 11.65 65.81 14.79
CA MET A 1 12.74 65.14 14.03
C MET A 1 12.12 64.03 13.20
N ILE A 2 11.88 64.31 11.92
CA ILE A 2 11.25 63.41 10.96
C ILE A 2 12.38 62.90 10.04
N ARG A 3 12.60 61.58 9.99
CA ARG A 3 13.52 60.96 9.02
C ARG A 3 12.71 60.24 7.95
N THR A 4 12.80 60.79 6.75
CA THR A 4 12.20 60.36 5.49
C THR A 4 12.97 59.14 4.95
N LEU A 5 12.33 57.97 4.85
CA LEU A 5 12.84 56.83 4.08
C LEU A 5 12.22 56.90 2.68
N ARG A 6 13.05 57.10 1.64
CA ARG A 6 12.64 57.04 0.24
C ARG A 6 12.58 55.58 -0.20
N LEU A 7 11.38 55.08 -0.46
CA LEU A 7 11.12 53.79 -1.09
C LEU A 7 11.31 53.95 -2.62
N PHE A 8 12.34 53.32 -3.19
CA PHE A 8 12.47 53.19 -4.64
C PHE A 8 11.56 52.04 -5.10
N ALA A 9 10.45 52.38 -5.75
CA ALA A 9 9.63 51.42 -6.47
C ALA A 9 10.34 51.06 -7.79
N ILE A 10 10.98 49.89 -7.82
CA ILE A 10 11.40 49.25 -9.07
C ILE A 10 10.16 48.54 -9.61
N THR A 11 9.47 49.18 -10.55
CA THR A 11 8.43 48.54 -11.36
C THR A 11 9.12 47.63 -12.37
N LEU A 12 9.28 46.36 -12.02
CA LEU A 12 9.67 45.32 -12.96
C LEU A 12 8.48 45.07 -13.90
N VAL A 13 8.50 45.71 -15.09
CA VAL A 13 7.54 45.43 -16.15
C VAL A 13 7.91 44.08 -16.76
N CYS A 14 7.38 43.00 -16.15
CA CYS A 14 7.34 41.68 -16.78
C CYS A 14 6.41 41.78 -17.99
N SER A 15 6.99 42.09 -19.15
CA SER A 15 6.33 41.94 -20.44
C SER A 15 6.22 40.45 -20.76
N GLY A 16 5.33 39.75 -20.03
CA GLY A 16 4.92 38.40 -20.37
C GLY A 16 4.08 38.48 -21.63
N ALA A 17 4.68 38.13 -22.77
CA ALA A 17 3.91 37.78 -23.95
C ALA A 17 2.92 36.69 -23.55
N LEU A 18 1.63 37.03 -23.55
CA LEU A 18 0.53 36.08 -23.37
C LEU A 18 0.51 35.15 -24.59
N LEU A 19 1.39 34.15 -24.56
CA LEU A 19 1.38 33.01 -25.47
C LEU A 19 0.00 32.35 -25.42
N ALA A 20 -0.46 31.87 -26.57
CA ALA A 20 -1.72 31.14 -26.73
C ALA A 20 -1.88 30.12 -25.59
N GLY A 21 -3.06 30.09 -24.97
CA GLY A 21 -3.33 29.35 -23.74
C GLY A 21 -2.87 27.90 -23.82
N GLU A 22 -1.69 27.63 -23.27
CA GLU A 22 -1.17 26.27 -23.17
C GLU A 22 -2.11 25.46 -22.27
N ALA A 23 -2.37 24.21 -22.65
CA ALA A 23 -3.09 23.29 -21.79
C ALA A 23 -2.34 23.20 -20.45
N ALA A 24 -3.08 23.12 -19.35
CA ALA A 24 -2.49 23.01 -18.03
C ALA A 24 -2.73 21.60 -17.50
N ILE A 25 -1.69 20.96 -16.96
CA ILE A 25 -1.89 19.80 -16.07
C ILE A 25 -2.23 20.35 -14.69
N ALA A 26 -3.34 19.89 -14.13
CA ALA A 26 -3.70 20.16 -12.76
C ALA A 26 -3.76 18.85 -11.97
N SER A 27 -3.34 18.91 -10.70
CA SER A 27 -3.66 17.84 -9.76
C SER A 27 -5.16 17.85 -9.46
N ALA A 28 -5.79 16.70 -9.61
CA ALA A 28 -7.17 16.42 -9.18
C ALA A 28 -7.23 15.78 -7.79
N GLY A 29 -6.14 15.84 -7.02
CA GLY A 29 -6.00 15.25 -5.70
C GLY A 29 -5.10 14.01 -5.68
N VAL A 30 -5.12 13.30 -4.56
CA VAL A 30 -4.30 12.11 -4.33
C VAL A 30 -5.14 10.99 -3.72
N ILE A 31 -4.69 9.76 -3.96
CA ILE A 31 -5.20 8.52 -3.37
C ILE A 31 -4.01 7.65 -2.95
N GLY A 32 -4.25 6.62 -2.14
CA GLY A 32 -3.17 5.76 -1.64
C GLY A 32 -2.16 6.48 -0.73
N ASN A 33 -2.55 7.61 -0.16
CA ASN A 33 -1.91 8.30 0.98
C ASN A 33 -2.92 9.30 1.54
N THR A 34 -2.60 9.97 2.65
CA THR A 34 -3.53 10.76 3.48
C THR A 34 -3.78 12.17 2.99
N GLY A 35 -3.23 12.55 1.83
CA GLY A 35 -3.34 13.91 1.31
C GLY A 35 -2.43 14.92 2.02
N GLY A 36 -1.72 14.48 3.07
CA GLY A 36 -0.68 15.28 3.73
C GLY A 36 0.39 15.76 2.74
N GLN A 37 1.01 16.89 3.07
CA GLN A 37 2.09 17.52 2.32
C GLN A 37 3.19 17.94 3.30
N GLY A 38 4.42 18.13 2.81
CA GLY A 38 5.50 18.55 3.69
C GLY A 38 5.75 17.52 4.81
N PRO A 39 6.00 18.00 6.04
CA PRO A 39 6.16 17.13 7.21
C PRO A 39 4.93 16.29 7.59
N ALA A 40 3.75 16.63 7.06
CA ALA A 40 2.49 15.95 7.37
C ALA A 40 2.21 14.73 6.46
N LEU A 41 3.01 14.53 5.42
CA LEU A 41 2.92 13.36 4.55
C LEU A 41 3.38 12.10 5.30
N ILE A 42 2.60 11.02 5.22
CA ILE A 42 3.01 9.73 5.75
C ILE A 42 4.00 9.09 4.78
N GLN A 43 5.14 8.63 5.32
CA GLN A 43 6.14 7.85 4.58
C GLN A 43 6.54 6.60 5.36
N GLN A 44 6.65 5.49 4.65
CA GLN A 44 7.26 4.23 5.10
C GLN A 44 8.68 4.12 4.55
N THR A 45 9.52 3.28 5.11
CA THR A 45 10.86 3.07 4.53
C THR A 45 10.78 2.18 3.31
N THR A 46 11.57 2.45 2.28
CA THR A 46 11.56 1.70 1.01
C THR A 46 12.54 0.53 0.97
N ASP A 47 13.37 0.35 1.99
CA ASP A 47 14.36 -0.76 2.12
C ASP A 47 13.71 -2.11 2.49
N LEU A 48 12.48 -2.27 2.04
CA LEU A 48 11.58 -3.35 2.35
C LEU A 48 11.75 -4.42 1.28
N GLY A 49 12.81 -5.23 1.44
CA GLY A 49 13.27 -6.24 0.49
C GLY A 49 12.20 -7.09 -0.23
N PHE A 50 12.56 -7.54 -1.44
CA PHE A 50 11.91 -8.46 -2.39
C PHE A 50 10.38 -8.48 -2.63
N ARG A 51 9.52 -7.72 -1.93
CA ARG A 51 8.05 -7.75 -2.18
C ARG A 51 7.33 -6.41 -1.96
N GLY A 52 8.00 -5.26 -2.03
CA GLY A 52 7.36 -3.94 -1.93
C GLY A 52 6.73 -3.59 -0.58
N HIS A 53 6.56 -4.58 0.32
CA HIS A 53 6.06 -4.47 1.68
C HIS A 53 7.10 -4.89 2.73
N GLY A 54 8.23 -5.45 2.28
CA GLY A 54 9.33 -5.90 3.15
C GLY A 54 8.85 -6.81 4.25
N ASN A 55 9.74 -7.11 5.19
CA ASN A 55 9.35 -7.89 6.34
C ASN A 55 8.56 -7.07 7.36
N LEU A 56 8.22 -5.79 7.10
CA LEU A 56 7.70 -4.87 8.12
C LEU A 56 6.46 -5.45 8.79
N VAL A 57 6.60 -5.95 10.00
CA VAL A 57 5.47 -6.39 10.80
C VAL A 57 5.04 -5.22 11.67
N GLY A 58 3.76 -4.83 11.55
CA GLY A 58 3.17 -3.82 12.43
C GLY A 58 3.36 -4.22 13.90
N CYS A 59 3.54 -3.25 14.79
CA CYS A 59 3.63 -3.50 16.24
C CYS A 59 2.31 -3.22 16.98
N GLY A 60 1.25 -2.91 16.25
CA GLY A 60 -0.01 -2.44 16.81
C GLY A 60 -0.20 -0.94 16.68
N LEU A 61 -1.21 -0.43 17.36
CA LEU A 61 -1.44 1.00 17.49
C LEU A 61 -1.98 1.35 18.88
N VAL A 62 -1.74 2.58 19.31
CA VAL A 62 -2.34 3.16 20.53
C VAL A 62 -2.88 4.55 20.27
N LEU A 63 -3.89 4.96 21.04
CA LEU A 63 -4.48 6.31 20.98
C LEU A 63 -4.06 7.08 22.22
N ASP A 64 -3.33 8.19 22.05
CA ASP A 64 -2.95 9.04 23.17
C ASP A 64 -4.13 9.92 23.67
N ARG A 65 -3.95 10.53 24.85
CA ARG A 65 -4.97 11.43 25.45
C ARG A 65 -5.23 12.71 24.65
N ARG A 66 -4.46 12.99 23.59
CA ARG A 66 -4.66 14.12 22.67
C ARG A 66 -5.41 13.68 21.40
N GLY A 67 -5.84 12.44 21.32
CA GLY A 67 -6.54 11.89 20.17
C GLY A 67 -5.61 11.63 18.98
N ALA A 68 -4.31 11.44 19.20
CA ALA A 68 -3.38 11.05 18.14
C ALA A 68 -3.04 9.56 18.24
N LEU A 69 -2.98 8.91 17.08
CA LEU A 69 -2.61 7.51 16.93
C LEU A 69 -1.10 7.37 16.89
N TRP A 70 -0.57 6.37 17.57
CA TRP A 70 0.83 6.00 17.51
C TRP A 70 0.95 4.62 16.91
N THR A 71 1.79 4.49 15.89
CA THR A 71 2.06 3.20 15.26
C THR A 71 3.41 3.20 14.57
N ARG A 72 3.92 2.01 14.28
CA ARG A 72 5.18 1.83 13.57
C ARG A 72 4.92 1.64 12.09
N LEU A 73 5.35 2.62 11.31
CA LEU A 73 5.28 2.60 9.84
C LEU A 73 6.64 2.27 9.20
N ASP A 74 7.64 1.95 10.01
CA ASP A 74 9.03 1.79 9.62
C ASP A 74 9.78 0.91 10.63
N ASP A 75 10.77 0.16 10.18
CA ASP A 75 11.60 -0.67 11.04
C ASP A 75 12.43 0.15 12.04
N SER A 76 12.58 1.46 11.85
CA SER A 76 13.40 2.34 12.71
C SER A 76 12.67 3.57 13.25
N ALA A 77 11.35 3.66 13.05
CA ALA A 77 10.59 4.80 13.54
C ALA A 77 9.15 4.49 13.93
N VAL A 78 8.67 5.19 14.96
CA VAL A 78 7.26 5.25 15.34
C VAL A 78 6.70 6.59 14.87
N SER A 79 5.54 6.54 14.23
CA SER A 79 4.81 7.71 13.74
C SER A 79 3.66 8.04 14.68
N ARG A 80 3.48 9.32 14.94
CA ARG A 80 2.29 9.87 15.60
C ARG A 80 1.44 10.56 14.55
N LEU A 81 0.20 10.12 14.42
CA LEU A 81 -0.72 10.47 13.36
C LEU A 81 -1.95 11.12 13.97
N SER A 82 -2.51 12.10 13.26
CA SER A 82 -3.84 12.61 13.56
C SER A 82 -4.91 11.67 13.02
N LEU A 83 -6.15 11.84 13.47
CA LEU A 83 -7.26 11.02 13.02
C LEU A 83 -7.65 11.28 11.55
N ASP A 84 -7.19 12.37 10.93
CA ASP A 84 -7.37 12.61 9.49
C ASP A 84 -6.22 12.03 8.64
N GLY A 85 -5.31 11.28 9.26
CA GLY A 85 -4.18 10.63 8.60
C GLY A 85 -2.97 11.54 8.39
N ARG A 86 -2.95 12.80 8.83
CA ARG A 86 -1.71 13.60 8.76
C ARG A 86 -0.69 13.11 9.77
N GLN A 87 0.57 13.02 9.34
CA GLN A 87 1.71 12.80 10.23
C GLN A 87 1.93 14.03 11.11
N LEU A 88 1.83 13.85 12.43
CA LEU A 88 2.06 14.92 13.41
C LEU A 88 3.52 14.97 13.85
N ALA A 89 4.12 13.80 14.03
CA ALA A 89 5.52 13.65 14.41
C ALA A 89 6.03 12.25 14.03
N ARG A 90 7.35 12.13 13.93
CA ARG A 90 8.06 10.86 13.75
C ARG A 90 9.16 10.76 14.80
N PHE A 91 9.35 9.59 15.38
CA PHE A 91 10.26 9.35 16.50
C PHE A 91 11.21 8.21 16.16
N THR A 92 12.47 8.33 16.60
CA THR A 92 13.49 7.30 16.37
C THR A 92 13.21 6.11 17.27
N ALA A 93 13.15 4.92 16.69
CA ALA A 93 12.91 3.67 17.40
C ALA A 93 14.05 2.68 17.14
N PRO A 94 14.32 1.74 18.07
CA PRO A 94 15.25 0.65 17.84
C PRO A 94 14.84 -0.14 16.59
N ARG A 95 15.83 -0.49 15.76
CA ARG A 95 15.60 -1.33 14.57
C ARG A 95 15.11 -2.70 14.99
N SER A 96 13.92 -3.07 14.53
CA SER A 96 13.37 -4.40 14.72
C SER A 96 12.30 -4.68 13.68
N ASN A 97 12.05 -5.95 13.45
CA ASN A 97 11.00 -6.36 12.54
C ASN A 97 10.36 -7.66 13.01
N SER A 98 10.31 -7.80 14.33
CA SER A 98 9.86 -9.03 14.94
C SER A 98 8.34 -9.08 14.87
N GLY A 99 7.81 -10.26 14.57
CA GLY A 99 6.41 -10.56 14.78
C GLY A 99 5.97 -10.46 16.24
N TYR A 100 6.86 -10.17 17.19
CA TYR A 100 6.53 -9.96 18.60
C TYR A 100 6.65 -8.48 19.03
N ASP A 101 7.06 -7.59 18.13
CA ASP A 101 7.12 -6.17 18.47
C ASP A 101 5.71 -5.66 18.77
N THR A 102 5.59 -4.91 19.85
CA THR A 102 4.30 -4.49 20.40
C THR A 102 4.39 -3.05 20.90
N ILE A 103 3.37 -2.23 20.63
CA ILE A 103 3.24 -0.87 21.17
C ILE A 103 2.08 -0.83 22.18
N SER A 104 2.30 -0.11 23.27
CA SER A 104 1.31 0.10 24.35
C SER A 104 1.40 1.54 24.87
N LEU A 105 0.38 1.97 25.61
CA LEU A 105 0.34 3.29 26.23
C LEU A 105 0.14 3.14 27.73
N LEU A 106 1.12 3.60 28.52
CA LEU A 106 1.11 3.53 29.97
C LEU A 106 1.12 4.95 30.54
N GLY A 107 -0.06 5.49 30.80
CA GLY A 107 -0.23 6.90 31.18
C GLY A 107 0.19 7.84 30.05
N ASP A 108 1.15 8.73 30.33
CA ASP A 108 1.70 9.69 29.36
C ASP A 108 2.96 9.17 28.64
N GLN A 109 3.18 7.86 28.67
CA GLN A 109 4.36 7.22 28.08
C GLN A 109 3.94 6.15 27.07
N VAL A 110 4.44 6.30 25.84
CA VAL A 110 4.36 5.29 24.80
C VAL A 110 5.44 4.25 25.07
N LEU A 111 5.04 3.00 25.17
CA LEU A 111 5.95 1.87 25.36
C LEU A 111 6.07 1.09 24.06
N LEU A 112 7.29 0.70 23.73
CA LEU A 112 7.61 -0.15 22.58
C LEU A 112 8.40 -1.35 23.06
N LEU A 113 7.85 -2.54 22.92
CA LEU A 113 8.62 -3.78 22.97
C LEU A 113 9.23 -4.00 21.58
N ALA A 114 10.56 -3.97 21.49
CA ALA A 114 11.28 -4.21 20.25
C ALA A 114 12.43 -5.19 20.49
N SER A 115 12.49 -6.27 19.71
CA SER A 115 13.55 -7.29 19.86
C SER A 115 13.70 -7.86 21.28
N GLY A 116 12.61 -7.91 22.05
CA GLY A 116 12.57 -8.42 23.43
C GLY A 116 13.04 -7.44 24.50
N GLU A 117 13.30 -6.17 24.16
CA GLU A 117 13.63 -5.11 25.12
C GLU A 117 12.54 -4.05 25.15
N LEU A 118 12.23 -3.53 26.34
CA LEU A 118 11.22 -2.50 26.55
C LEU A 118 11.83 -1.10 26.46
N PHE A 119 11.21 -0.26 25.64
CA PHE A 119 11.57 1.14 25.48
C PHE A 119 10.40 2.05 25.82
N GLY A 120 10.70 3.29 26.22
CA GLY A 120 9.71 4.29 26.58
C GLY A 120 9.97 5.63 25.89
N LEU A 121 8.88 6.34 25.61
CA LEU A 121 8.91 7.72 25.11
C LEU A 121 7.70 8.51 25.65
N PRO A 122 7.88 9.68 26.27
CA PRO A 122 6.76 10.53 26.66
C PRO A 122 5.93 10.98 25.45
N ILE A 123 4.60 11.07 25.60
CA ILE A 123 3.71 11.57 24.54
C ILE A 123 4.01 13.04 24.14
N GLU A 124 4.67 13.77 25.03
CA GLU A 124 5.09 15.17 24.86
C GLU A 124 6.49 15.31 24.24
N ALA A 125 7.15 14.21 23.91
CA ALA A 125 8.48 14.26 23.31
C ALA A 125 8.46 15.07 22.00
N ALA A 126 9.51 15.85 21.77
CA ALA A 126 9.68 16.58 20.52
C ALA A 126 9.84 15.62 19.34
N ALA A 127 9.33 15.99 18.17
CA ALA A 127 9.54 15.20 16.94
C ALA A 127 11.04 14.92 16.72
N GLY A 128 11.37 13.69 16.33
CA GLY A 128 12.74 13.20 16.18
C GLY A 128 13.35 12.59 17.44
N SER A 129 12.73 12.77 18.62
CA SER A 129 13.21 12.15 19.86
C SER A 129 13.30 10.63 19.73
N ALA A 130 14.25 10.03 20.46
CA ALA A 130 14.47 8.58 20.46
C ALA A 130 13.77 7.91 21.65
N PHE A 131 13.23 6.71 21.41
CA PHE A 131 12.79 5.81 22.47
C PHE A 131 13.97 5.42 23.36
N ALA A 132 13.81 5.57 24.68
CA ALA A 132 14.85 5.24 25.66
C ALA A 132 14.64 3.84 26.25
N PRO A 133 15.69 3.03 26.44
CA PRO A 133 15.56 1.71 27.06
C PRO A 133 15.14 1.84 28.52
N LEU A 134 14.23 0.96 28.97
CA LEU A 134 13.78 0.86 30.36
C LEU A 134 14.47 -0.28 31.13
N GLY A 135 15.38 -1.02 30.47
CA GLY A 135 16.17 -2.09 31.09
C GLY A 135 15.42 -3.40 31.35
N ALA A 136 14.14 -3.49 30.99
CA ALA A 136 13.34 -4.71 31.11
C ALA A 136 13.47 -5.56 29.83
N LYS A 137 13.80 -6.85 30.02
CA LYS A 137 13.73 -7.86 28.97
C LYS A 137 12.42 -8.61 29.07
N LEU A 138 11.66 -8.62 27.99
CA LEU A 138 10.30 -9.16 27.96
C LEU A 138 10.09 -9.99 26.70
N ARG A 139 9.24 -10.99 26.81
CA ARG A 139 8.77 -11.80 25.70
C ARG A 139 7.56 -11.15 25.02
N ALA A 140 6.65 -10.58 25.79
CA ALA A 140 5.44 -9.94 25.32
C ALA A 140 4.98 -8.85 26.30
N ILE A 141 4.21 -7.88 25.80
CA ILE A 141 3.49 -6.88 26.58
C ILE A 141 2.03 -6.83 26.11
N ALA A 142 1.12 -6.44 26.99
CA ALA A 142 -0.27 -6.19 26.64
C ALA A 142 -0.40 -4.89 25.82
N HIS A 143 -1.37 -4.85 24.90
CA HIS A 143 -1.70 -3.63 24.16
C HIS A 143 -2.39 -2.58 25.03
N THR A 144 -3.05 -3.02 26.10
CA THR A 144 -3.74 -2.16 27.06
C THR A 144 -2.97 -2.01 28.37
N ALA A 145 -3.14 -0.85 28.99
CA ALA A 145 -2.72 -0.58 30.36
C ALA A 145 -3.95 -0.27 31.22
N VAL A 146 -3.92 -0.72 32.46
CA VAL A 146 -5.03 -0.64 33.40
C VAL A 146 -4.51 -0.15 34.74
N ALA A 147 -5.19 0.83 35.33
CA ALA A 147 -4.82 1.41 36.61
C ALA A 147 -3.33 1.82 36.73
N GLY A 148 -2.76 2.36 35.64
CA GLY A 148 -1.36 2.80 35.60
C GLY A 148 -0.33 1.66 35.58
N ARG A 149 -0.75 0.45 35.18
CA ARG A 149 0.12 -0.72 35.01
C ARG A 149 -0.16 -1.39 33.67
N MET A 150 0.83 -2.08 33.12
CA MET A 150 0.71 -2.86 31.88
C MET A 150 1.16 -4.28 32.14
N ALA A 151 0.41 -5.26 31.66
CA ALA A 151 0.78 -6.66 31.82
C ALA A 151 1.91 -7.03 30.85
N ALA A 152 2.81 -7.90 31.28
CA ALA A 152 3.90 -8.38 30.45
C ALA A 152 4.30 -9.82 30.82
N ILE A 153 5.06 -10.45 29.92
CA ILE A 153 5.62 -11.78 30.11
C ILE A 153 7.15 -11.67 30.05
N THR A 154 7.85 -12.21 31.05
CA THR A 154 9.32 -12.29 31.03
C THR A 154 9.80 -13.47 30.17
N PRO A 155 11.08 -13.50 29.74
CA PRO A 155 11.63 -14.64 29.00
C PRO A 155 11.47 -15.99 29.71
N GLU A 156 11.37 -16.01 31.05
CA GLU A 156 11.20 -17.18 31.90
C GLU A 156 9.73 -17.58 32.12
N GLY A 157 8.78 -16.90 31.45
CA GLY A 157 7.34 -17.18 31.56
C GLY A 157 6.66 -16.61 32.81
N ALA A 158 7.30 -15.68 33.52
CA ALA A 158 6.63 -14.95 34.59
C ALA A 158 5.66 -13.92 33.98
N VAL A 159 4.43 -13.90 34.49
CA VAL A 159 3.42 -12.89 34.16
C VAL A 159 3.53 -11.79 35.20
N VAL A 160 3.81 -10.57 34.74
CA VAL A 160 4.12 -9.43 35.62
C VAL A 160 3.24 -8.23 35.30
N TRP A 161 2.95 -7.40 36.30
CA TRP A 161 2.59 -6.00 36.08
C TRP A 161 3.86 -5.16 35.94
N ILE A 162 3.87 -4.22 35.00
CA ILE A 162 4.92 -3.21 34.83
C ILE A 162 4.33 -1.82 35.07
N ALA A 163 4.98 -1.03 35.92
CA ALA A 163 4.67 0.38 36.15
C ALA A 163 5.42 1.30 35.16
N SER A 164 5.05 2.58 35.09
CA SER A 164 5.66 3.56 34.16
C SER A 164 7.15 3.79 34.40
N ASP A 165 7.64 3.53 35.62
CA ASP A 165 9.06 3.62 35.97
C ASP A 165 9.85 2.33 35.66
N GLY A 166 9.21 1.33 35.04
CA GLY A 166 9.81 0.05 34.68
C GLY A 166 9.86 -0.98 35.81
N ARG A 167 9.42 -0.65 37.04
CA ARG A 167 9.32 -1.65 38.11
C ARG A 167 8.26 -2.69 37.78
N SER A 168 8.57 -3.94 38.09
CA SER A 168 7.68 -5.08 37.86
C SER A 168 7.23 -5.77 39.15
N GLU A 169 6.01 -6.34 39.11
CA GLU A 169 5.42 -7.15 40.17
C GLU A 169 4.98 -8.50 39.55
N GLU A 170 5.56 -9.60 40.00
CA GLU A 170 5.18 -10.95 39.54
C GLU A 170 3.83 -11.35 40.12
N LEU A 171 2.94 -11.82 39.24
CA LEU A 171 1.59 -12.25 39.59
C LEU A 171 1.46 -13.76 39.58
N ALA A 172 1.98 -14.37 38.52
CA ALA A 172 1.91 -15.79 38.28
C ALA A 172 3.08 -16.23 37.42
N ARG A 173 3.29 -17.54 37.34
CA ARG A 173 4.27 -18.15 36.46
C ARG A 173 3.60 -19.23 35.64
N LEU A 174 3.52 -18.98 34.34
CA LEU A 174 2.94 -19.88 33.36
C LEU A 174 4.05 -20.26 32.37
N PRO A 175 4.64 -21.47 32.50
CA PRO A 175 5.59 -21.96 31.52
C PRO A 175 4.99 -21.84 30.11
N ASP A 176 5.82 -21.42 29.16
CA ASP A 176 5.42 -21.22 27.77
C ASP A 176 4.37 -20.13 27.50
N ALA A 177 4.13 -19.21 28.46
CA ALA A 177 3.41 -17.98 28.20
C ALA A 177 4.06 -17.20 27.04
N TRP A 178 3.26 -16.72 26.09
CA TRP A 178 3.75 -16.03 24.90
C TRP A 178 2.95 -14.78 24.51
N ILE A 179 1.72 -14.65 24.99
CA ILE A 179 0.88 -13.47 24.80
C ILE A 179 0.13 -13.16 26.09
N VAL A 180 -0.05 -11.88 26.39
CA VAL A 180 -0.83 -11.40 27.54
C VAL A 180 -1.65 -10.20 27.13
N GLU A 181 -2.87 -10.11 27.65
CA GLU A 181 -3.69 -8.90 27.57
C GLU A 181 -4.36 -8.64 28.92
N ALA A 182 -4.70 -7.38 29.19
CA ALA A 182 -5.51 -6.98 30.34
C ALA A 182 -6.89 -6.47 29.89
N ASP A 183 -7.92 -6.71 30.70
CA ASP A 183 -9.20 -6.02 30.52
C ASP A 183 -9.32 -4.74 31.35
N GLY A 184 -10.35 -3.91 31.07
CA GLY A 184 -10.60 -2.70 31.85
C GLY A 184 -10.81 -2.93 33.36
N GLY A 185 -11.10 -4.17 33.79
CA GLY A 185 -11.20 -4.58 35.19
C GLY A 185 -9.89 -5.05 35.82
N GLY A 186 -8.81 -5.16 35.04
CA GLY A 186 -7.50 -5.64 35.48
C GLY A 186 -7.36 -7.16 35.51
N ASN A 187 -8.30 -7.91 34.92
CA ASN A 187 -8.13 -9.34 34.69
C ASN A 187 -7.12 -9.55 33.56
N LEU A 188 -6.31 -10.60 33.66
CA LEU A 188 -5.33 -10.94 32.64
C LEU A 188 -5.76 -12.17 31.86
N TYR A 189 -5.53 -12.13 30.56
CA TYR A 189 -5.68 -13.26 29.65
C TYR A 189 -4.32 -13.64 29.11
N VAL A 190 -3.84 -14.84 29.42
CA VAL A 190 -2.48 -15.27 29.11
C VAL A 190 -2.54 -16.51 28.22
N GLY A 191 -2.03 -16.39 27.01
CA GLY A 191 -1.88 -17.52 26.10
C GLY A 191 -0.57 -18.24 26.36
N THR A 192 -0.64 -19.56 26.49
CA THR A 192 0.50 -20.48 26.51
C THR A 192 0.62 -21.22 25.18
N ARG A 193 1.82 -21.68 24.83
CA ARG A 193 2.07 -22.40 23.58
C ARG A 193 2.72 -23.75 23.88
N SER A 194 2.16 -24.83 23.35
CA SER A 194 2.86 -26.11 23.34
C SER A 194 4.07 -26.05 22.41
N GLN A 195 5.22 -26.59 22.84
CA GLN A 195 6.40 -26.70 21.97
C GLN A 195 6.15 -27.60 20.75
N ALA A 196 5.22 -28.56 20.85
CA ALA A 196 4.97 -29.56 19.82
C ALA A 196 4.02 -29.08 18.71
N ASN A 197 3.03 -28.24 19.05
CA ASN A 197 2.04 -27.75 18.09
C ASN A 197 1.48 -26.39 18.51
N PHE A 198 1.25 -25.48 17.54
CA PHE A 198 0.68 -24.16 17.82
C PHE A 198 -0.76 -24.26 18.33
N ASP A 199 -1.49 -25.29 17.89
CA ASP A 199 -2.92 -25.46 18.16
C ASP A 199 -3.23 -26.05 19.55
N ASP A 200 -2.22 -26.61 20.22
CA ASP A 200 -2.37 -27.21 21.57
C ASP A 200 -2.18 -26.18 22.70
N GLY A 201 -2.09 -24.88 22.37
CA GLY A 201 -1.99 -23.82 23.36
C GLY A 201 -3.25 -23.68 24.22
N MET A 202 -3.07 -23.14 25.43
CA MET A 202 -4.18 -22.85 26.34
C MET A 202 -4.26 -21.35 26.63
N MET A 203 -5.47 -20.86 26.83
CA MET A 203 -5.73 -19.53 27.34
C MET A 203 -6.07 -19.60 28.82
N HIS A 204 -5.29 -18.90 29.63
CA HIS A 204 -5.47 -18.78 31.07
C HIS A 204 -6.11 -17.42 31.40
N LYS A 205 -6.95 -17.38 32.44
CA LYS A 205 -7.51 -16.14 32.99
C LYS A 205 -7.00 -15.96 34.40
N LEU A 206 -6.48 -14.78 34.71
CA LEU A 206 -6.04 -14.41 36.06
C LEU A 206 -6.92 -13.27 36.57
N VAL A 207 -7.47 -13.43 37.76
CA VAL A 207 -8.29 -12.42 38.44
C VAL A 207 -7.56 -12.05 39.73
N ALA A 208 -7.20 -10.77 39.88
CA ALA A 208 -6.38 -10.29 41.00
C ALA A 208 -5.08 -11.11 41.19
N GLY A 209 -4.42 -11.48 40.08
CA GLY A 209 -3.18 -12.27 40.07
C GLY A 209 -3.37 -13.78 40.27
N MET A 210 -4.57 -14.24 40.64
CA MET A 210 -4.87 -15.66 40.85
C MET A 210 -5.44 -16.28 39.58
N GLU A 211 -4.89 -17.42 39.17
CA GLU A 211 -5.43 -18.20 38.05
C GLU A 211 -6.85 -18.71 38.38
N VAL A 212 -7.78 -18.49 37.47
CA VAL A 212 -9.15 -18.98 37.58
C VAL A 212 -9.18 -20.46 37.24
N SER A 213 -9.62 -21.28 38.20
CA SER A 213 -9.89 -22.71 37.99
C SER A 213 -11.41 -22.97 38.01
N GLY A 214 -11.92 -23.64 36.99
CA GLY A 214 -13.36 -23.89 36.82
C GLY A 214 -14.02 -23.02 35.73
N GLY A 215 -15.30 -23.26 35.46
CA GLY A 215 -16.03 -22.54 34.40
C GLY A 215 -15.49 -22.75 32.98
N GLY A 216 -14.75 -23.84 32.76
CA GLY A 216 -14.09 -24.14 31.48
C GLY A 216 -12.68 -23.55 31.32
N TRP A 217 -12.08 -22.97 32.37
CA TRP A 217 -10.70 -22.48 32.36
C TRP A 217 -9.67 -23.52 32.84
N PRO A 218 -8.45 -23.53 32.25
CA PRO A 218 -8.04 -22.79 31.06
C PRO A 218 -8.75 -23.27 29.79
N LYS A 219 -8.90 -22.41 28.78
CA LYS A 219 -9.63 -22.71 27.54
C LYS A 219 -8.66 -23.10 26.41
N PRO A 220 -8.93 -24.13 25.60
CA PRO A 220 -8.13 -24.43 24.42
C PRO A 220 -8.09 -23.26 23.45
N TRP A 221 -6.90 -22.97 22.93
CA TRP A 221 -6.70 -21.90 21.94
C TRP A 221 -7.54 -22.11 20.67
N ALA A 222 -7.75 -23.38 20.28
CA ALA A 222 -8.58 -23.76 19.14
C ALA A 222 -10.06 -23.30 19.23
N ILE A 223 -10.60 -23.10 20.44
CA ILE A 223 -11.96 -22.54 20.60
C ILE A 223 -11.97 -21.06 20.19
N ILE A 224 -10.87 -20.36 20.42
CA ILE A 224 -10.66 -18.96 20.05
C ILE A 224 -10.20 -18.86 18.57
N ARG A 225 -9.72 -19.98 18.00
CA ARG A 225 -9.23 -20.13 16.61
C ARG A 225 -9.74 -21.40 15.91
N PRO A 226 -10.87 -21.36 15.20
CA PRO A 226 -11.17 -22.39 14.22
C PRO A 226 -10.30 -22.18 12.96
N GLY A 227 -9.05 -22.66 12.97
CA GLY A 227 -8.43 -23.18 11.73
C GLY A 227 -7.12 -22.60 11.17
N ILE A 228 -6.43 -21.60 11.73
CA ILE A 228 -5.11 -21.15 11.17
C ILE A 228 -4.12 -20.70 12.27
N ALA A 229 -2.88 -21.20 12.20
CA ALA A 229 -1.84 -21.17 13.23
C ALA A 229 -0.98 -19.87 13.34
N MET A 230 -1.44 -18.68 12.90
CA MET A 230 -0.62 -17.45 12.94
C MET A 230 -1.17 -16.36 13.86
N ALA A 231 -0.31 -15.87 14.78
CA ALA A 231 -0.43 -14.74 15.73
C ALA A 231 -1.84 -14.17 15.96
N ALA A 232 -2.45 -14.48 17.13
CA ALA A 232 -3.67 -13.78 17.52
C ALA A 232 -3.22 -12.63 18.37
N ASN A 233 -3.64 -11.43 18.03
CA ASN A 233 -3.40 -10.28 18.88
C ASN A 233 -4.70 -9.98 19.59
N PHE A 234 -4.64 -9.86 20.91
CA PHE A 234 -5.71 -9.21 21.63
C PHE A 234 -5.71 -7.74 21.24
N LEU A 235 -6.89 -7.19 21.01
CA LEU A 235 -6.96 -5.87 20.42
C LEU A 235 -7.50 -4.84 21.41
N HIS A 236 -8.62 -5.10 22.11
CA HIS A 236 -9.28 -4.15 23.03
C HIS A 236 -10.36 -4.83 23.89
N TRP A 237 -10.68 -4.30 25.08
CA TRP A 237 -11.54 -4.95 26.09
C TRP A 237 -12.38 -4.02 26.99
N ASP A 238 -13.10 -3.06 26.42
CA ASP A 238 -14.03 -2.23 27.23
C ASP A 238 -15.45 -2.83 27.33
N GLU A 239 -15.94 -3.51 26.27
CA GLU A 239 -17.33 -4.01 26.16
C GLU A 239 -17.41 -5.48 25.69
N GLY A 240 -16.28 -6.18 25.76
CA GLY A 240 -16.02 -7.43 25.07
C GLY A 240 -14.66 -7.38 24.36
N GLY A 241 -14.02 -8.53 24.20
CA GLY A 241 -12.70 -8.65 23.60
C GLY A 241 -12.77 -8.73 22.08
N PHE A 242 -12.04 -7.87 21.38
CA PHE A 242 -11.75 -8.07 19.96
C PHE A 242 -10.44 -8.85 19.77
N PHE A 243 -10.46 -9.81 18.85
CA PHE A 243 -9.33 -10.69 18.54
C PHE A 243 -9.04 -10.64 17.05
N ALA A 244 -7.81 -10.36 16.66
CA ALA A 244 -7.38 -10.65 15.30
C ALA A 244 -6.90 -12.09 15.23
N GLY A 245 -7.48 -12.90 14.34
CA GLY A 245 -6.92 -14.16 13.89
C GLY A 245 -6.00 -13.97 12.68
N GLY A 246 -5.29 -15.03 12.30
CA GLY A 246 -4.62 -15.09 11.01
C GLY A 246 -5.59 -14.94 9.84
N SER A 247 -5.09 -14.53 8.68
CA SER A 247 -5.88 -14.34 7.44
C SER A 247 -6.92 -13.21 7.50
N GLY A 248 -6.75 -12.25 8.39
CA GLY A 248 -7.56 -11.02 8.41
C GLY A 248 -8.91 -11.16 9.08
N GLN A 249 -9.07 -12.23 9.88
CA GLN A 249 -10.22 -12.39 10.73
C GLN A 249 -10.11 -11.47 11.93
N LEU A 250 -11.12 -10.65 12.20
CA LEU A 250 -11.39 -10.10 13.51
C LEU A 250 -12.51 -10.97 14.12
N SER A 251 -12.53 -11.17 15.43
CA SER A 251 -13.58 -11.88 16.18
C SER A 251 -13.92 -11.10 17.43
N HIS A 252 -15.19 -11.15 17.88
CA HIS A 252 -15.66 -10.46 19.07
C HIS A 252 -16.13 -11.49 20.10
N PHE A 253 -15.66 -11.34 21.34
CA PHE A 253 -15.91 -12.29 22.43
C PHE A 253 -16.35 -11.58 23.69
N THR A 254 -17.05 -12.30 24.56
CA THR A 254 -17.36 -11.84 25.93
C THR A 254 -16.12 -11.91 26.82
N ALA A 255 -16.23 -11.40 28.06
CA ALA A 255 -15.18 -11.49 29.08
C ALA A 255 -14.79 -12.94 29.47
N ASP A 256 -15.64 -13.92 29.13
CA ASP A 256 -15.35 -15.33 29.33
C ASP A 256 -14.89 -16.02 28.05
N LEU A 257 -14.54 -15.27 26.99
CA LEU A 257 -14.14 -15.80 25.68
C LEU A 257 -15.22 -16.64 25.00
N GLU A 258 -16.50 -16.36 25.29
CA GLU A 258 -17.59 -16.90 24.49
C GLU A 258 -17.80 -16.02 23.27
N PRO A 259 -18.04 -16.59 22.06
CA PRO A 259 -18.36 -15.80 20.88
C PRO A 259 -19.54 -14.86 21.16
N ALA A 260 -19.32 -13.56 20.99
CA ALA A 260 -20.36 -12.56 21.14
C ALA A 260 -21.10 -12.38 19.81
N PRO A 261 -22.44 -12.23 19.80
CA PRO A 261 -23.20 -12.08 18.55
C PRO A 261 -22.78 -10.83 17.76
N GLY A 262 -22.50 -11.01 16.47
CA GLY A 262 -22.11 -9.96 15.52
C GLY A 262 -21.30 -10.53 14.36
N THR A 263 -21.25 -9.82 13.23
CA THR A 263 -20.34 -10.14 12.12
C THR A 263 -18.99 -9.49 12.37
N VAL A 264 -17.92 -10.25 12.19
CA VAL A 264 -16.59 -9.74 12.42
C VAL A 264 -15.75 -9.98 11.15
N LEU A 265 -14.91 -9.02 10.76
CA LEU A 265 -14.22 -8.98 9.44
C LEU A 265 -13.45 -10.28 9.17
N GLY A 266 -13.36 -10.76 7.92
CA GLY A 266 -12.54 -11.91 7.49
C GLY A 266 -13.29 -12.95 6.63
N MET A 267 -12.60 -13.59 5.66
CA MET A 267 -13.23 -14.51 4.68
C MET A 267 -12.54 -15.88 4.50
N GLN A 268 -11.53 -16.25 5.30
CA GLN A 268 -10.89 -17.57 5.15
C GLN A 268 -11.22 -18.49 6.34
N GLY A 269 -12.30 -19.25 6.19
CA GLY A 269 -12.68 -20.34 7.09
C GLY A 269 -14.19 -20.51 7.15
N ASN A 270 -14.70 -21.71 6.86
CA ASN A 270 -16.13 -22.07 6.76
C ASN A 270 -16.93 -21.96 8.09
N TYR A 271 -16.44 -21.25 9.12
CA TYR A 271 -16.89 -21.45 10.50
C TYR A 271 -17.16 -20.17 11.29
N VAL A 272 -17.25 -19.00 10.65
CA VAL A 272 -17.65 -17.75 11.33
C VAL A 272 -19.02 -17.31 10.83
N ILE A 273 -19.93 -17.02 11.77
CA ILE A 273 -21.22 -16.39 11.52
C ILE A 273 -20.95 -14.91 11.20
N GLY A 274 -20.56 -14.62 9.97
CA GLY A 274 -20.27 -13.27 9.51
C GLY A 274 -20.47 -13.13 8.01
N VAL A 275 -21.31 -12.18 7.61
CA VAL A 275 -21.58 -11.86 6.20
C VAL A 275 -20.27 -11.41 5.53
N GLY A 276 -20.00 -11.92 4.33
CA GLY A 276 -18.75 -11.78 3.57
C GLY A 276 -18.14 -10.38 3.62
N ALA A 277 -17.14 -10.22 4.49
CA ALA A 277 -16.24 -9.08 4.45
C ALA A 277 -15.16 -9.38 3.40
N ASP A 278 -14.98 -8.46 2.45
CA ASP A 278 -13.86 -8.42 1.52
C ASP A 278 -12.57 -8.84 2.24
N TRP A 279 -11.99 -9.99 1.88
CA TRP A 279 -10.73 -10.42 2.46
C TRP A 279 -9.63 -9.41 2.12
N ARG A 280 -8.96 -8.86 3.13
CA ARG A 280 -7.86 -7.90 2.94
C ARG A 280 -6.57 -8.45 3.54
N GLN A 281 -5.58 -8.67 2.68
CA GLN A 281 -4.25 -9.12 3.12
C GLN A 281 -3.59 -8.09 4.04
N GLU A 282 -3.93 -6.81 3.87
CA GLU A 282 -3.45 -5.71 4.69
C GLU A 282 -3.89 -5.83 6.16
N LEU A 283 -5.00 -6.53 6.43
CA LEU A 283 -5.49 -6.88 7.76
C LEU A 283 -5.11 -8.31 8.17
N GLY A 284 -4.44 -9.05 7.28
CA GLY A 284 -4.09 -10.47 7.43
C GLY A 284 -3.49 -10.85 8.78
N VAL A 285 -2.80 -9.89 9.40
CA VAL A 285 -2.21 -9.99 10.75
C VAL A 285 -2.45 -8.68 11.49
N ALA A 286 -3.72 -8.27 11.62
CA ALA A 286 -4.07 -7.06 12.35
C ALA A 286 -3.51 -7.08 13.78
N ARG A 287 -2.98 -5.95 14.22
CA ARG A 287 -2.27 -5.77 15.50
C ARG A 287 -2.85 -4.56 16.19
N GLY A 288 -3.33 -4.72 17.41
CA GLY A 288 -4.03 -3.66 18.15
C GLY A 288 -5.34 -3.18 17.50
N ILE A 289 -6.31 -2.86 18.35
CA ILE A 289 -7.45 -2.02 17.99
C ILE A 289 -7.59 -1.01 19.12
N VAL A 290 -7.89 0.23 18.81
CA VAL A 290 -8.23 1.21 19.84
C VAL A 290 -9.56 1.83 19.52
N ARG A 291 -10.38 1.99 20.54
CA ARG A 291 -11.62 2.73 20.44
C ARG A 291 -11.29 4.22 20.37
N ILE A 292 -11.66 4.88 19.27
CA ILE A 292 -11.52 6.33 19.13
C ILE A 292 -12.67 7.02 19.86
N ARG A 293 -13.89 6.50 19.68
CA ARG A 293 -15.13 6.94 20.32
C ARG A 293 -16.17 5.83 20.20
N PRO A 294 -17.36 5.93 20.82
CA PRO A 294 -18.41 4.93 20.63
C PRO A 294 -18.69 4.66 19.14
N GLY A 295 -18.65 3.38 18.76
CA GLY A 295 -18.88 2.91 17.39
C GLY A 295 -17.75 3.18 16.38
N LEU A 296 -16.61 3.75 16.79
CA LEU A 296 -15.47 4.04 15.90
C LEU A 296 -14.15 3.54 16.50
N TYR A 297 -13.41 2.78 15.70
CA TYR A 297 -12.18 2.13 16.07
C TYR A 297 -11.07 2.44 15.07
N ALA A 298 -9.82 2.45 15.53
CA ALA A 298 -8.66 2.29 14.67
C ALA A 298 -8.10 0.87 14.85
N VAL A 299 -7.78 0.19 13.75
CA VAL A 299 -7.19 -1.15 13.69
C VAL A 299 -5.80 -1.04 13.07
N GLY A 300 -4.78 -1.60 13.71
CA GLY A 300 -3.44 -1.64 13.12
C GLY A 300 -3.35 -2.79 12.12
N GLY A 301 -2.94 -2.51 10.89
CA GLY A 301 -2.75 -3.50 9.85
C GLY A 301 -1.47 -4.33 10.00
N ALA A 302 -1.33 -5.33 9.15
CA ALA A 302 -0.19 -6.26 9.14
C ALA A 302 1.18 -5.54 8.98
N TRP A 303 1.22 -4.41 8.30
CA TRP A 303 2.44 -3.61 8.08
C TRP A 303 2.41 -2.26 8.81
N GLY A 304 1.60 -2.16 9.88
CA GLY A 304 1.50 -0.97 10.73
C GLY A 304 0.55 0.11 10.22
N GLN A 305 -0.02 -0.02 9.02
CA GLN A 305 -1.02 0.93 8.51
C GLN A 305 -2.26 1.01 9.43
N PRO A 306 -2.69 2.20 9.85
CA PRO A 306 -3.96 2.35 10.55
C PRO A 306 -5.16 2.27 9.58
N PHE A 307 -6.14 1.48 9.98
CA PHE A 307 -7.47 1.39 9.38
C PHE A 307 -8.50 1.97 10.32
N PHE A 308 -9.51 2.67 9.81
CA PHE A 308 -10.66 3.05 10.62
C PHE A 308 -11.81 2.11 10.34
N ALA A 309 -12.46 1.69 11.42
CA ALA A 309 -13.55 0.75 11.38
C ALA A 309 -14.72 1.27 12.21
N ALA A 310 -15.91 1.24 11.63
CA ALA A 310 -17.16 1.53 12.32
C ALA A 310 -17.78 0.23 12.84
N TRP A 311 -18.32 0.25 14.05
CA TRP A 311 -19.14 -0.80 14.63
C TRP A 311 -20.52 -0.23 14.96
N PRO A 312 -21.50 -0.33 14.06
CA PRO A 312 -22.86 0.10 14.35
C PRO A 312 -23.54 -0.92 15.28
N ASP A 313 -24.07 -0.47 16.41
CA ASP A 313 -24.74 -1.34 17.39
C ASP A 313 -25.93 -2.11 16.79
N VAL A 314 -26.56 -1.53 15.77
CA VAL A 314 -27.72 -2.10 15.08
C VAL A 314 -27.34 -3.34 14.26
N THR A 315 -26.25 -3.26 13.50
CA THR A 315 -25.81 -4.35 12.62
C THR A 315 -24.83 -5.29 13.32
N ARG A 316 -24.21 -4.83 14.42
CA ARG A 316 -23.15 -5.54 15.15
C ARG A 316 -22.09 -6.08 14.20
N SER A 317 -21.67 -5.22 13.28
CA SER A 317 -20.73 -5.57 12.22
C SER A 317 -19.64 -4.52 12.10
N MET A 318 -18.40 -4.98 11.99
CA MET A 318 -17.28 -4.08 11.78
C MET A 318 -17.15 -3.73 10.29
N HIS A 319 -17.15 -2.44 9.95
CA HIS A 319 -17.01 -1.93 8.59
C HIS A 319 -15.78 -1.05 8.47
N LEU A 320 -14.87 -1.35 7.55
CA LEU A 320 -13.76 -0.45 7.25
C LEU A 320 -14.30 0.79 6.54
N ILE A 321 -13.97 1.97 7.05
CA ILE A 321 -14.50 3.24 6.53
C ILE A 321 -13.40 4.17 6.01
N ALA A 322 -12.16 4.02 6.46
CA ALA A 322 -11.02 4.79 5.97
C ALA A 322 -9.72 4.01 6.14
N TRP A 323 -8.71 4.39 5.35
CA TRP A 323 -7.39 3.78 5.38
C TRP A 323 -6.31 4.83 5.13
N PHE A 324 -5.33 4.89 6.03
CA PHE A 324 -4.24 5.86 5.95
C PHE A 324 -2.91 5.12 5.86
N THR A 325 -2.37 4.98 4.66
CA THR A 325 -1.03 4.38 4.47
C THR A 325 -0.25 5.12 3.41
N ALA A 326 1.07 5.02 3.50
CA ALA A 326 1.90 5.30 2.35
C ALA A 326 1.86 4.12 1.37
N ARG A 327 2.14 4.39 0.10
CA ARG A 327 2.33 3.41 -0.98
C ARG A 327 3.81 3.36 -1.39
N PRO A 328 4.65 2.67 -0.61
CA PRO A 328 6.10 2.60 -0.86
C PRO A 328 6.43 1.93 -2.20
N ALA A 329 5.57 1.02 -2.66
CA ALA A 329 5.63 0.38 -3.96
C ALA A 329 4.26 0.47 -4.65
N CYS A 330 4.32 0.46 -5.98
CA CYS A 330 3.19 0.25 -6.88
C CYS A 330 3.75 -0.56 -8.04
N ASP A 331 3.29 -1.80 -8.18
CA ASP A 331 3.75 -2.75 -9.18
C ASP A 331 2.82 -2.76 -10.40
N ALA A 332 1.59 -2.25 -10.24
CA ALA A 332 0.60 -2.11 -11.29
C ALA A 332 -0.18 -0.81 -11.14
N LEU A 333 -0.34 -0.05 -12.23
CA LEU A 333 -1.18 1.15 -12.25
C LEU A 333 -1.95 1.24 -13.56
N ASN A 334 -3.26 1.46 -13.50
CA ASN A 334 -4.11 1.73 -14.66
C ASN A 334 -5.29 2.65 -14.30
N ILE A 335 -5.93 3.21 -15.33
CA ILE A 335 -7.20 3.95 -15.23
C ILE A 335 -8.10 3.57 -16.40
N ASP A 336 -9.35 3.21 -16.11
CA ASP A 336 -10.34 2.85 -17.14
C ASP A 336 -11.08 4.07 -17.73
N ALA A 337 -12.05 3.81 -18.61
CA ALA A 337 -12.87 4.84 -19.25
C ALA A 337 -13.80 5.59 -18.27
N ASP A 338 -14.23 4.93 -17.19
CA ASP A 338 -15.10 5.50 -16.17
C ASP A 338 -14.30 6.34 -15.16
N GLY A 339 -12.98 6.12 -15.11
CA GLY A 339 -12.04 6.78 -14.23
C GLY A 339 -11.69 5.97 -12.99
N THR A 340 -12.07 4.69 -12.95
CA THR A 340 -11.61 3.77 -11.92
C THR A 340 -10.10 3.61 -12.05
N VAL A 341 -9.39 3.97 -10.98
CA VAL A 341 -7.96 3.81 -10.87
C VAL A 341 -7.67 2.47 -10.23
N PHE A 342 -6.92 1.63 -10.92
CA PHE A 342 -6.46 0.35 -10.40
C PHE A 342 -4.99 0.49 -10.02
N ALA A 343 -4.67 0.23 -8.76
CA ALA A 343 -3.31 0.24 -8.25
C ALA A 343 -3.04 -1.01 -7.40
N ASP A 344 -2.19 -1.89 -7.94
CA ASP A 344 -1.99 -3.26 -7.46
C ASP A 344 -3.34 -4.02 -7.41
N ARG A 345 -3.85 -4.31 -6.21
CA ARG A 345 -5.12 -5.02 -5.99
C ARG A 345 -6.31 -4.11 -5.68
N LEU A 346 -6.09 -2.80 -5.74
CA LEU A 346 -7.00 -1.82 -5.18
C LEU A 346 -7.61 -0.99 -6.30
N ALA A 347 -8.92 -0.82 -6.25
CA ALA A 347 -9.67 0.02 -7.15
C ALA A 347 -10.15 1.26 -6.42
N TYR A 348 -9.92 2.42 -7.00
CA TYR A 348 -10.36 3.71 -6.49
C TYR A 348 -11.24 4.37 -7.54
N ALA A 349 -12.41 4.87 -7.14
CA ALA A 349 -13.18 5.76 -8.01
C ALA A 349 -12.37 7.04 -8.31
N TRP A 350 -12.63 7.69 -9.45
CA TRP A 350 -11.91 8.91 -9.82
C TRP A 350 -12.08 10.04 -8.79
N ASP A 351 -13.27 10.15 -8.20
CA ASP A 351 -13.62 11.11 -7.15
C ASP A 351 -13.17 10.67 -5.75
N ALA A 352 -12.53 9.51 -5.61
CA ALA A 352 -11.97 9.04 -4.35
C ALA A 352 -11.00 10.06 -3.76
N THR A 353 -11.19 10.33 -2.48
CA THR A 353 -10.40 11.21 -1.63
C THR A 353 -9.31 10.42 -0.91
N PRO A 354 -8.35 11.10 -0.24
CA PRO A 354 -7.31 10.41 0.55
C PRO A 354 -7.83 9.45 1.63
N ASP A 355 -9.01 9.73 2.19
CA ASP A 355 -9.70 8.91 3.19
C ASP A 355 -10.64 7.87 2.59
N SER A 356 -10.85 7.89 1.26
CA SER A 356 -11.69 6.91 0.59
C SER A 356 -11.09 5.52 0.69
N PHE A 357 -11.91 4.59 1.15
CA PHE A 357 -11.53 3.19 1.20
C PHE A 357 -11.54 2.59 -0.21
N PRO A 358 -10.44 2.01 -0.71
CA PRO A 358 -10.45 1.37 -2.01
C PRO A 358 -11.36 0.15 -2.01
N GLN A 359 -12.13 0.02 -3.08
CA GLN A 359 -12.80 -1.23 -3.37
C GLN A 359 -11.75 -2.30 -3.66
N GLN A 360 -12.02 -3.53 -3.23
CA GLN A 360 -11.26 -4.64 -3.76
C GLN A 360 -11.66 -4.72 -5.22
N GLY A 361 -10.70 -4.66 -6.15
CA GLY A 361 -11.05 -5.08 -7.52
C GLY A 361 -11.63 -6.50 -7.42
N GLU A 362 -12.66 -6.86 -8.19
CA GLU A 362 -13.38 -8.15 -8.13
C GLU A 362 -12.52 -9.42 -8.40
N GLY A 363 -11.21 -9.37 -8.23
CA GLY A 363 -10.39 -10.56 -7.99
C GLY A 363 -9.37 -10.23 -6.91
N SER A 364 -9.19 -11.10 -5.93
CA SER A 364 -8.22 -10.94 -4.86
C SER A 364 -7.09 -11.93 -5.08
N GLU A 365 -5.89 -11.46 -5.44
CA GLU A 365 -4.55 -12.11 -5.42
C GLU A 365 -3.51 -11.26 -6.19
N LEU A 366 -2.20 -11.49 -6.04
CA LEU A 366 -1.14 -10.47 -6.24
C LEU A 366 -0.96 -9.96 -7.69
N ALA A 367 -1.43 -8.74 -8.01
CA ALA A 367 -1.26 -8.08 -9.32
C ALA A 367 0.17 -7.56 -9.62
N SER A 368 0.72 -7.89 -10.79
CA SER A 368 1.75 -7.08 -11.47
C SER A 368 1.26 -6.63 -12.85
N GLN A 369 1.42 -5.33 -13.11
CA GLN A 369 1.00 -4.53 -14.26
C GLN A 369 -0.37 -4.79 -14.89
N ILE A 370 -1.18 -3.74 -14.90
CA ILE A 370 -2.42 -3.69 -15.64
C ILE A 370 -2.14 -3.07 -17.01
N VAL A 371 -2.29 -3.88 -18.05
CA VAL A 371 -2.16 -3.39 -19.43
C VAL A 371 -3.53 -3.20 -20.05
N ARG A 372 -3.73 -2.00 -20.60
CA ARG A 372 -4.94 -1.63 -21.33
C ARG A 372 -4.81 -1.95 -22.82
N ALA A 373 -5.69 -2.81 -23.36
CA ALA A 373 -5.85 -2.97 -24.80
C ALA A 373 -7.24 -2.48 -25.24
N GLY A 374 -7.29 -1.27 -25.78
CA GLY A 374 -8.56 -0.62 -26.08
C GLY A 374 -9.38 -0.30 -24.82
N PRO A 375 -10.69 -0.04 -24.94
CA PRO A 375 -11.50 0.38 -23.80
C PRO A 375 -11.71 -0.70 -22.73
N ASN A 376 -11.44 -1.99 -23.02
CA ASN A 376 -12.05 -3.15 -22.36
C ASN A 376 -11.09 -4.31 -22.00
N LEU A 377 -9.76 -4.16 -22.13
CA LEU A 377 -8.85 -5.24 -21.75
C LEU A 377 -7.95 -4.78 -20.63
N MET A 378 -8.08 -5.39 -19.46
CA MET A 378 -7.14 -5.31 -18.34
C MET A 378 -6.50 -6.69 -18.22
N ILE A 379 -5.18 -6.73 -18.23
CA ILE A 379 -4.41 -7.95 -17.99
C ILE A 379 -3.82 -7.85 -16.60
N ARG A 380 -3.94 -8.91 -15.81
CA ARG A 380 -3.38 -9.01 -14.46
C ARG A 380 -2.43 -10.20 -14.44
N GLN A 381 -1.45 -10.14 -13.57
CA GLN A 381 -0.66 -11.30 -13.18
C GLN A 381 -1.04 -11.59 -11.73
N ASP A 382 -1.39 -12.80 -11.33
CA ASP A 382 -1.59 -13.13 -9.92
C ASP A 382 -0.36 -13.88 -9.37
N ARG A 383 -0.18 -13.77 -8.06
CA ARG A 383 0.79 -14.57 -7.30
C ARG A 383 0.15 -14.91 -5.96
N TRP A 384 0.34 -16.12 -5.48
CA TRP A 384 -0.18 -16.57 -4.18
C TRP A 384 0.87 -16.36 -3.08
N ALA A 385 0.41 -16.00 -1.88
CA ALA A 385 1.27 -15.85 -0.71
C ALA A 385 1.79 -17.19 -0.15
N HIS A 386 1.22 -18.33 -0.59
CA HIS A 386 1.50 -19.67 -0.05
C HIS A 386 2.36 -20.59 -0.95
N GLY A 387 3.04 -20.05 -1.96
CA GLY A 387 4.07 -20.81 -2.70
C GLY A 387 3.60 -21.57 -3.95
N SER A 388 2.33 -21.45 -4.34
CA SER A 388 1.94 -21.61 -5.75
C SER A 388 2.01 -20.24 -6.44
N ASP A 389 2.55 -20.19 -7.66
CA ASP A 389 2.68 -18.97 -8.46
C ASP A 389 1.59 -18.97 -9.54
N ASP A 390 0.32 -18.85 -9.17
CA ASP A 390 -0.78 -18.94 -10.13
C ASP A 390 -1.02 -17.63 -10.87
N TRP A 391 -0.87 -17.63 -12.20
CA TRP A 391 -1.20 -16.48 -13.05
C TRP A 391 -2.73 -16.37 -13.19
N ALA A 392 -3.30 -15.19 -13.08
CA ALA A 392 -4.72 -14.97 -13.40
C ALA A 392 -4.90 -13.72 -14.24
N LEU A 393 -5.64 -13.87 -15.35
CA LEU A 393 -6.10 -12.79 -16.22
C LEU A 393 -7.60 -12.53 -15.94
N PRO A 394 -8.00 -11.59 -15.07
CA PRO A 394 -9.36 -11.09 -15.03
C PRO A 394 -9.53 -10.06 -16.14
N LEU A 395 -10.50 -10.33 -16.99
CA LEU A 395 -10.78 -9.58 -18.20
C LEU A 395 -11.92 -8.62 -17.90
N HIS A 396 -11.64 -7.32 -17.92
CA HIS A 396 -12.66 -6.29 -17.74
C HIS A 396 -13.19 -5.78 -19.10
N SER A 397 -13.85 -6.67 -19.85
CA SER A 397 -14.87 -6.22 -20.79
C SER A 397 -16.13 -5.96 -19.98
N GLY A 398 -16.86 -4.86 -20.16
CA GLY A 398 -18.08 -4.50 -19.40
C GLY A 398 -19.26 -5.49 -19.44
N ALA A 399 -19.03 -6.77 -19.71
CA ALA A 399 -19.91 -7.88 -19.40
C ALA A 399 -19.56 -8.46 -18.01
N ARG A 400 -20.57 -8.62 -17.15
CA ARG A 400 -20.45 -9.39 -15.89
C ARG A 400 -19.72 -10.72 -16.12
N MET A 401 -18.80 -11.07 -15.23
CA MET A 401 -18.10 -12.36 -15.24
C MET A 401 -19.09 -13.51 -15.02
N GLU A 402 -19.58 -14.14 -16.09
CA GLU A 402 -20.46 -15.31 -15.99
C GLU A 402 -19.76 -16.66 -16.27
N ASN A 403 -18.47 -16.73 -16.64
CA ASN A 403 -17.76 -18.01 -16.70
C ASN A 403 -16.23 -17.87 -16.67
N THR A 404 -15.61 -18.60 -15.72
CA THR A 404 -14.19 -18.56 -15.38
C THR A 404 -13.36 -19.60 -16.15
N ASP A 405 -12.73 -19.20 -17.26
CA ASP A 405 -11.58 -19.92 -17.83
C ASP A 405 -10.29 -19.20 -17.38
N TRP A 406 -9.80 -19.55 -16.19
CA TRP A 406 -8.58 -18.99 -15.62
C TRP A 406 -7.35 -19.37 -16.45
N LEU A 407 -6.39 -18.45 -16.57
CA LEU A 407 -5.06 -18.74 -17.12
C LEU A 407 -4.19 -19.50 -16.11
N ASN A 408 -4.61 -20.69 -15.70
CA ASN A 408 -3.93 -21.43 -14.65
C ASN A 408 -2.45 -21.71 -15.00
N ARG A 409 -1.55 -21.60 -14.00
CA ARG A 409 -0.10 -21.85 -14.07
C ARG A 409 0.24 -23.13 -14.81
N ASP A 410 -0.57 -24.18 -14.70
CA ASP A 410 -0.35 -25.45 -15.41
C ASP A 410 -0.29 -25.33 -16.94
N LYS A 411 -0.79 -24.23 -17.51
CA LYS A 411 -0.68 -23.92 -18.95
C LYS A 411 0.53 -23.05 -19.28
N VAL A 412 1.02 -22.27 -18.33
CA VAL A 412 2.12 -21.31 -18.45
C VAL A 412 3.46 -21.92 -18.02
N ASP A 413 3.55 -22.56 -16.85
CA ASP A 413 4.77 -23.18 -16.30
C ASP A 413 5.00 -24.63 -16.78
N ARG A 414 4.47 -25.02 -17.95
CA ARG A 414 4.98 -26.26 -18.57
C ARG A 414 6.49 -26.11 -18.72
N PRO A 415 7.30 -27.13 -18.33
CA PRO A 415 8.76 -27.05 -18.41
C PRO A 415 9.21 -26.52 -19.78
N GLY A 416 9.88 -25.36 -19.78
CA GLY A 416 10.34 -24.67 -21.00
C GLY A 416 9.76 -23.27 -21.26
N TRP A 417 8.73 -22.81 -20.51
CA TRP A 417 8.16 -21.47 -20.73
C TRP A 417 8.85 -20.36 -19.93
N TRP A 418 9.16 -20.61 -18.66
CA TRP A 418 9.81 -19.63 -17.79
C TRP A 418 10.77 -20.35 -16.84
N ASP A 419 11.97 -20.66 -17.31
CA ASP A 419 12.98 -21.24 -16.43
C ASP A 419 13.47 -20.14 -15.46
N ARG A 420 13.09 -20.25 -14.18
CA ARG A 420 13.61 -19.38 -13.12
C ARG A 420 15.14 -19.41 -13.07
N ALA A 421 15.78 -20.50 -13.50
CA ALA A 421 17.22 -20.60 -13.57
C ALA A 421 17.83 -19.70 -14.65
N GLU A 422 17.13 -19.47 -15.76
CA GLU A 422 17.61 -18.63 -16.87
C GLU A 422 17.29 -17.14 -16.69
N HIS A 423 16.16 -16.81 -16.05
CA HIS A 423 15.65 -15.43 -16.02
C HIS A 423 15.64 -14.77 -14.63
N GLY A 424 16.12 -15.49 -13.61
CA GLY A 424 16.14 -15.00 -12.23
C GLY A 424 14.74 -14.82 -11.62
N PRO A 425 14.64 -14.34 -10.38
CA PRO A 425 13.35 -14.05 -9.76
C PRO A 425 12.64 -12.94 -10.55
N ALA A 426 11.55 -13.33 -11.24
CA ALA A 426 10.75 -12.49 -12.13
C ALA A 426 10.59 -11.06 -11.61
N ARG A 427 11.30 -10.12 -12.25
CA ARG A 427 10.98 -8.70 -12.14
C ARG A 427 9.67 -8.45 -12.89
N VAL A 428 8.85 -7.56 -12.38
CA VAL A 428 7.64 -7.08 -13.08
C VAL A 428 8.07 -6.56 -14.44
N PHE A 429 7.65 -7.24 -15.51
CA PHE A 429 8.01 -6.88 -16.87
C PHE A 429 7.01 -5.85 -17.40
N PRO A 430 7.48 -4.71 -17.93
CA PRO A 430 6.63 -3.87 -18.73
C PRO A 430 5.92 -4.67 -19.82
N ALA A 431 4.64 -4.39 -20.02
CA ALA A 431 3.86 -5.09 -21.01
C ALA A 431 2.91 -4.16 -21.77
N VAL A 432 2.53 -4.57 -22.96
CA VAL A 432 1.61 -3.83 -23.83
C VAL A 432 0.76 -4.81 -24.62
N ALA A 433 -0.51 -4.46 -24.86
CA ALA A 433 -1.39 -5.21 -25.72
C ALA A 433 -1.82 -4.35 -26.90
N TYR A 434 -1.94 -4.97 -28.06
CA TYR A 434 -2.47 -4.35 -29.26
C TYR A 434 -3.43 -5.31 -29.96
N ALA A 435 -4.39 -4.76 -30.70
CA ALA A 435 -5.35 -5.57 -31.44
C ALA A 435 -4.68 -6.25 -32.63
N GLU A 436 -4.93 -7.55 -32.79
CA GLU A 436 -4.46 -8.34 -33.93
C GLU A 436 -5.60 -9.28 -34.38
N GLY A 437 -6.13 -9.02 -35.57
CA GLY A 437 -7.32 -9.73 -36.06
C GLY A 437 -8.54 -9.48 -35.17
N GLU A 438 -9.23 -10.56 -34.78
CA GLU A 438 -10.36 -10.52 -33.83
C GLU A 438 -9.92 -10.58 -32.35
N GLY A 439 -8.62 -10.59 -32.09
CA GLY A 439 -8.04 -10.75 -30.77
C GLY A 439 -7.04 -9.66 -30.42
N PHE A 440 -6.19 -9.99 -29.46
CA PHE A 440 -5.12 -9.14 -29.00
C PHE A 440 -3.81 -9.92 -28.94
N THR A 441 -2.70 -9.24 -29.21
CA THR A 441 -1.38 -9.74 -28.88
C THR A 441 -0.81 -8.93 -27.73
N PHE A 442 -0.41 -9.65 -26.69
CA PHE A 442 0.21 -9.13 -25.49
C PHE A 442 1.70 -9.39 -25.52
N LEU A 443 2.51 -8.36 -25.33
CA LEU A 443 3.96 -8.46 -25.26
C LEU A 443 4.39 -8.44 -23.79
N CYS A 444 4.87 -9.57 -23.29
CA CYS A 444 5.55 -9.67 -21.99
C CYS A 444 7.04 -9.47 -22.21
N LEU A 445 7.68 -8.46 -21.64
CA LEU A 445 9.12 -8.31 -21.82
C LEU A 445 9.90 -9.51 -21.26
N ALA A 446 10.98 -9.87 -21.96
CA ALA A 446 11.99 -10.77 -21.44
C ALA A 446 13.19 -9.96 -20.91
N ASP A 447 13.60 -8.93 -21.66
CA ASP A 447 14.68 -7.99 -21.34
C ASP A 447 14.57 -6.72 -22.21
N ALA A 448 15.62 -5.89 -22.25
CA ALA A 448 15.66 -4.68 -23.07
C ALA A 448 15.73 -4.95 -24.60
N SER A 449 16.05 -6.19 -25.00
CA SER A 449 16.23 -6.59 -26.40
C SER A 449 14.99 -7.25 -27.01
N GLY A 450 14.01 -7.65 -26.20
CA GLY A 450 12.81 -8.26 -26.73
C GLY A 450 11.75 -8.66 -25.70
N ALA A 451 10.68 -9.23 -26.24
CA ALA A 451 9.51 -9.69 -25.52
C ALA A 451 9.14 -11.13 -25.93
N ARG A 452 8.17 -11.70 -25.24
CA ARG A 452 7.40 -12.86 -25.66
C ARG A 452 5.98 -12.42 -25.95
N SER A 453 5.39 -12.96 -27.01
CA SER A 453 4.02 -12.63 -27.38
C SER A 453 3.02 -13.67 -26.85
N LEU A 454 1.89 -13.23 -26.33
CA LEU A 454 0.73 -14.05 -25.99
C LEU A 454 -0.44 -13.60 -26.87
N ARG A 455 -1.15 -14.56 -27.47
CA ARG A 455 -2.33 -14.28 -28.28
C ARG A 455 -3.58 -14.53 -27.46
N LEU A 456 -4.40 -13.51 -27.35
CA LEU A 456 -5.68 -13.50 -26.65
C LEU A 456 -6.81 -13.38 -27.69
N ALA A 457 -7.93 -14.05 -27.49
CA ALA A 457 -9.15 -13.80 -28.25
C ALA A 457 -9.73 -12.42 -27.90
N GLY A 458 -10.72 -11.95 -28.67
CA GLY A 458 -11.40 -10.67 -28.40
C GLY A 458 -12.12 -10.62 -27.05
N ASN A 459 -12.48 -11.79 -26.50
CA ASN A 459 -13.00 -11.92 -25.14
C ASN A 459 -11.89 -12.02 -24.08
N GLY A 460 -10.62 -11.90 -24.47
CA GLY A 460 -9.46 -11.94 -23.60
C GLY A 460 -8.89 -13.33 -23.28
N ARG A 461 -9.56 -14.42 -23.67
CA ARG A 461 -9.09 -15.78 -23.41
C ARG A 461 -7.76 -16.03 -24.13
N LEU A 462 -6.76 -16.59 -23.45
CA LEU A 462 -5.52 -17.04 -24.11
C LEU A 462 -5.85 -18.12 -25.15
N VAL A 463 -5.55 -17.82 -26.41
CA VAL A 463 -5.74 -18.73 -27.55
C VAL A 463 -4.43 -19.30 -28.06
N GLY A 464 -3.30 -18.69 -27.70
CA GLY A 464 -2.01 -19.25 -28.05
C GLY A 464 -0.85 -18.48 -27.46
N VAL A 465 0.29 -19.15 -27.40
CA VAL A 465 1.57 -18.52 -27.10
C VAL A 465 2.25 -18.23 -28.43
N GLY A 466 2.72 -17.01 -28.62
CA GLY A 466 3.55 -16.64 -29.75
C GLY A 466 5.04 -16.89 -29.49
N GLY A 467 5.87 -16.58 -30.47
CA GLY A 467 7.33 -16.71 -30.37
C GLY A 467 7.99 -15.56 -29.61
N PRO A 468 9.32 -15.62 -29.44
CA PRO A 468 10.11 -14.45 -29.08
C PRO A 468 9.89 -13.33 -30.11
N VAL A 469 9.88 -12.10 -29.63
CA VAL A 469 9.66 -10.87 -30.39
C VAL A 469 10.88 -9.98 -30.17
N ALA A 470 11.67 -9.74 -31.21
CA ALA A 470 12.86 -8.91 -31.09
C ALA A 470 12.53 -7.42 -31.23
N PHE A 471 13.19 -6.58 -30.44
CA PHE A 471 13.19 -5.13 -30.60
C PHE A 471 14.50 -4.70 -31.25
N ARG A 472 14.45 -4.47 -32.56
CA ARG A 472 15.61 -4.09 -33.36
C ARG A 472 15.87 -2.59 -33.20
N THR A 473 16.71 -2.28 -32.22
CA THR A 473 17.13 -0.91 -31.91
C THR A 473 18.33 -0.52 -32.77
N ALA A 474 18.40 0.76 -33.15
CA ALA A 474 19.58 1.33 -33.81
C ALA A 474 20.76 1.46 -32.83
N GLN A 475 20.45 1.60 -31.54
CA GLN A 475 21.39 1.66 -30.43
C GLN A 475 20.93 0.69 -29.34
N PRO A 476 21.79 -0.27 -28.91
CA PRO A 476 21.44 -1.19 -27.83
C PRO A 476 21.07 -0.44 -26.55
N GLY A 477 19.93 -0.78 -25.97
CA GLY A 477 19.47 -0.27 -24.68
C GLY A 477 19.98 -1.12 -23.52
N LYS A 478 20.28 -0.49 -22.38
CA LYS A 478 20.61 -1.20 -21.14
C LYS A 478 19.38 -1.45 -20.28
N GLU A 479 18.48 -0.48 -20.23
CA GLU A 479 17.28 -0.54 -19.42
C GLU A 479 16.05 -0.17 -20.25
N LEU A 480 15.04 -1.04 -20.20
CA LEU A 480 13.71 -0.80 -20.73
C LEU A 480 12.73 -0.73 -19.55
N THR A 481 12.11 0.44 -19.36
CA THR A 481 11.27 0.72 -18.17
C THR A 481 9.78 0.64 -18.43
N SER A 482 9.32 0.86 -19.67
CA SER A 482 7.91 0.81 -20.05
C SER A 482 7.69 0.64 -21.55
N LEU A 483 6.54 0.04 -21.90
CA LEU A 483 6.01 -0.05 -23.25
C LEU A 483 4.62 0.60 -23.30
N ALA A 484 4.25 1.21 -24.43
CA ALA A 484 2.89 1.67 -24.69
C ALA A 484 2.55 1.58 -26.17
N MET A 485 1.25 1.54 -26.47
CA MET A 485 0.77 1.53 -27.85
C MET A 485 0.28 2.91 -28.26
N GLY A 486 0.87 3.45 -29.34
CA GLY A 486 0.57 4.78 -29.87
C GLY A 486 -0.80 4.84 -30.54
N ASP A 487 -0.84 4.35 -31.79
CA ASP A 487 -2.00 4.39 -32.69
C ASP A 487 -2.47 2.98 -33.12
N GLY A 488 -2.06 1.96 -32.37
CA GLY A 488 -2.30 0.55 -32.69
C GLY A 488 -1.30 -0.05 -33.68
N ARG A 489 -0.41 0.76 -34.27
CA ARG A 489 0.67 0.30 -35.16
C ARG A 489 2.05 0.79 -34.74
N THR A 490 2.13 1.83 -33.93
CA THR A 490 3.40 2.31 -33.35
C THR A 490 3.55 1.81 -31.93
N LEU A 491 4.55 0.97 -31.69
CA LEU A 491 5.00 0.60 -30.35
C LEU A 491 5.95 1.67 -29.83
N LEU A 492 5.68 2.19 -28.63
CA LEU A 492 6.55 3.12 -27.92
C LEU A 492 7.26 2.37 -26.79
N ALA A 493 8.57 2.56 -26.65
CA ALA A 493 9.34 2.07 -25.52
C ALA A 493 10.14 3.19 -24.86
N ALA A 494 10.23 3.15 -23.54
CA ALA A 494 11.17 3.96 -22.77
C ALA A 494 12.45 3.16 -22.56
N ILE A 495 13.54 3.59 -23.22
CA ILE A 495 14.85 2.92 -23.19
C ILE A 495 15.93 3.93 -22.86
N ASP A 496 16.65 3.74 -21.75
CA ASP A 496 17.75 4.59 -21.28
C ASP A 496 17.42 6.11 -21.32
N GLY A 497 16.23 6.49 -20.87
CA GLY A 497 15.78 7.89 -20.83
C GLY A 497 15.37 8.46 -22.20
N ALA A 498 15.23 7.61 -23.23
CA ALA A 498 14.72 7.99 -24.54
C ALA A 498 13.36 7.34 -24.82
N VAL A 499 12.52 8.03 -25.58
CA VAL A 499 11.35 7.43 -26.22
C VAL A 499 11.81 6.86 -27.56
N VAL A 500 11.54 5.57 -27.76
CA VAL A 500 11.85 4.82 -28.97
C VAL A 500 10.55 4.38 -29.62
N GLU A 501 10.33 4.82 -30.86
CA GLU A 501 9.18 4.48 -31.67
C GLU A 501 9.57 3.32 -32.58
N PHE A 502 8.79 2.24 -32.53
CA PHE A 502 8.96 1.08 -33.39
C PHE A 502 7.77 0.93 -34.34
N ALA A 503 8.06 0.43 -35.54
CA ALA A 503 7.06 -0.08 -36.47
C ALA A 503 7.14 -1.62 -36.55
N PRO A 504 6.04 -2.29 -36.93
CA PRO A 504 6.04 -3.74 -37.11
C PRO A 504 7.00 -4.16 -38.22
N ALA A 505 7.75 -5.24 -37.99
CA ALA A 505 8.71 -5.81 -38.93
C ALA A 505 8.57 -7.35 -38.93
N GLY A 506 7.49 -7.84 -39.54
CA GLY A 506 7.09 -9.25 -39.43
C GLY A 506 6.57 -9.54 -38.02
N SER A 507 7.16 -10.53 -37.34
CA SER A 507 6.88 -10.82 -35.92
C SER A 507 7.69 -9.94 -34.95
N ASP A 508 8.63 -9.15 -35.46
CA ASP A 508 9.52 -8.28 -34.68
C ASP A 508 9.09 -6.81 -34.77
N TRP A 509 9.82 -5.96 -34.06
CA TRP A 509 9.67 -4.50 -34.09
C TRP A 509 10.97 -3.83 -34.51
N GLN A 510 10.88 -2.85 -35.41
CA GLN A 510 12.02 -2.10 -35.93
C GLN A 510 11.95 -0.64 -35.51
N GLU A 511 13.01 -0.15 -34.84
CA GLU A 511 13.14 1.25 -34.45
C GLU A 511 13.03 2.15 -35.69
N GLN A 512 12.14 3.13 -35.62
CA GLN A 512 11.92 4.18 -36.63
C GLN A 512 12.48 5.51 -36.16
N ARG A 513 12.30 5.81 -34.87
CA ARG A 513 12.67 7.09 -34.30
C ARG A 513 13.05 6.92 -32.85
N ARG A 514 14.02 7.72 -32.42
CA ARG A 514 14.45 7.84 -31.03
C ARG A 514 14.64 9.30 -30.69
N TRP A 515 14.15 9.70 -29.53
CA TRP A 515 14.32 11.07 -29.05
C TRP A 515 14.35 11.11 -27.52
N ASN A 516 15.14 12.03 -26.99
CA ASN A 516 15.30 12.25 -25.55
C ASN A 516 15.20 13.74 -25.16
N SER A 517 14.76 14.58 -26.09
CA SER A 517 14.51 15.99 -25.88
C SER A 517 13.42 16.48 -26.83
N TRP A 518 12.73 17.55 -26.42
CA TRP A 518 11.80 18.28 -27.29
C TRP A 518 12.31 19.66 -27.69
N GLY A 519 13.53 19.98 -27.30
CA GLY A 519 14.21 21.22 -27.60
C GLY A 519 15.70 21.14 -27.31
N THR A 520 16.34 22.30 -27.18
CA THR A 520 17.80 22.42 -27.06
C THR A 520 18.25 22.81 -25.65
N ALA A 521 17.36 23.38 -24.85
CA ALA A 521 17.69 23.81 -23.50
C ALA A 521 17.89 22.60 -22.57
N PRO A 522 18.72 22.72 -21.53
CA PRO A 522 19.00 21.60 -20.62
C PRO A 522 17.75 21.03 -19.94
N ASP A 523 16.76 21.86 -19.64
CA ASP A 523 15.46 21.49 -19.06
C ASP A 523 14.53 20.80 -20.08
N GLU A 524 14.78 20.96 -21.38
CA GLU A 524 14.02 20.33 -22.47
C GLU A 524 14.50 18.91 -22.83
N ARG A 525 15.36 18.32 -22.00
CA ARG A 525 15.87 16.94 -22.09
C ARG A 525 15.28 16.07 -21.00
N PHE A 526 15.10 14.79 -21.27
CA PHE A 526 14.72 13.80 -20.26
C PHE A 526 15.88 13.46 -19.32
N GLY A 527 15.56 12.95 -18.11
CA GLY A 527 16.51 12.21 -17.28
C GLY A 527 16.85 10.84 -17.87
N ALA A 528 17.77 10.11 -17.24
CA ALA A 528 18.19 8.78 -17.70
C ALA A 528 17.13 7.69 -17.48
N ARG A 529 16.10 7.96 -16.66
CA ARG A 529 15.01 7.02 -16.39
C ARG A 529 13.65 7.70 -16.55
N ILE A 530 12.89 7.22 -17.52
CA ILE A 530 11.52 7.70 -17.79
C ILE A 530 10.54 6.52 -17.83
N HIS A 531 9.27 6.78 -17.58
CA HIS A 531 8.17 5.84 -17.82
C HIS A 531 7.17 6.47 -18.79
N LEU A 532 6.54 5.68 -19.65
CA LEU A 532 5.57 6.13 -20.63
C LEU A 532 4.23 5.40 -20.53
N ALA A 533 3.16 6.12 -20.87
CA ALA A 533 1.83 5.58 -21.10
C ALA A 533 1.16 6.35 -22.25
N CYS A 534 0.32 5.67 -23.03
CA CYS A 534 -0.34 6.28 -24.18
C CYS A 534 -1.81 5.90 -24.24
N ASP A 535 -2.67 6.88 -24.54
CA ASP A 535 -4.08 6.67 -24.83
C ASP A 535 -4.60 7.74 -25.79
N ARG A 536 -5.44 7.34 -26.76
CA ARG A 536 -6.12 8.25 -27.71
C ARG A 536 -5.22 9.32 -28.33
N GLY A 537 -4.03 8.92 -28.79
CA GLY A 537 -3.09 9.84 -29.43
C GLY A 537 -2.43 10.83 -28.47
N ARG A 538 -2.38 10.51 -27.18
CA ARG A 538 -1.69 11.29 -26.15
C ARG A 538 -0.64 10.42 -25.48
N LEU A 539 0.54 10.98 -25.29
CA LEU A 539 1.67 10.34 -24.64
C LEU A 539 1.95 11.05 -23.32
N LEU A 540 1.93 10.31 -22.23
CA LEU A 540 2.36 10.77 -20.92
C LEU A 540 3.74 10.21 -20.62
N ILE A 541 4.62 11.05 -20.07
CA ILE A 541 5.98 10.66 -19.67
C ILE A 541 6.20 11.09 -18.22
N ALA A 542 6.53 10.14 -17.34
CA ALA A 542 7.09 10.43 -16.02
C ALA A 542 8.61 10.41 -16.11
N ASP A 543 9.24 11.52 -15.78
CA ASP A 543 10.68 11.71 -15.78
C ASP A 543 11.17 11.62 -14.33
N GLN A 544 11.64 10.43 -13.97
CA GLN A 544 11.88 10.04 -12.58
C GLN A 544 12.96 10.91 -11.94
N GLU A 545 14.08 11.10 -12.63
CA GLU A 545 15.23 11.86 -12.12
C GLU A 545 14.97 13.37 -12.06
N ARG A 546 14.08 13.86 -12.92
CA ARG A 546 13.72 15.28 -12.99
C ARG A 546 12.38 15.60 -12.34
N ASN A 547 11.84 14.67 -11.55
CA ASN A 547 10.71 14.88 -10.64
C ASN A 547 9.49 15.55 -11.32
N ARG A 548 9.16 15.13 -12.53
CA ARG A 548 8.11 15.76 -13.34
C ARG A 548 7.37 14.79 -14.23
N VAL A 549 6.20 15.22 -14.68
CA VAL A 549 5.37 14.52 -15.64
C VAL A 549 5.07 15.45 -16.81
N LEU A 550 5.23 14.93 -18.03
CA LEU A 550 5.08 15.66 -19.28
C LEU A 550 3.98 15.02 -20.11
N TRP A 551 3.11 15.83 -20.69
CA TRP A 551 2.03 15.38 -21.54
C TRP A 551 2.26 15.85 -22.97
N PHE A 552 2.28 14.94 -23.93
CA PHE A 552 2.53 15.20 -25.34
C PHE A 552 1.34 14.76 -26.19
N ALA A 553 1.24 15.30 -27.40
CA ALA A 553 0.59 14.58 -28.49
C ALA A 553 1.43 13.33 -28.83
N ALA A 554 0.80 12.23 -29.24
CA ALA A 554 1.50 10.98 -29.52
C ALA A 554 2.54 11.10 -30.65
N ALA A 555 2.35 12.03 -31.59
CA ALA A 555 3.34 12.34 -32.62
C ALA A 555 4.66 12.96 -32.07
N GLY A 556 4.69 13.27 -30.76
CA GLY A 556 5.79 13.92 -30.08
C GLY A 556 5.80 15.43 -30.30
N GLY A 557 6.99 16.03 -30.15
CA GLY A 557 7.19 17.48 -30.27
C GLY A 557 7.23 18.16 -28.91
N ARG A 558 6.71 19.40 -28.82
CA ARG A 558 6.68 20.15 -27.56
C ARG A 558 5.60 19.57 -26.63
N PRO A 559 5.86 19.46 -25.31
CA PRO A 559 4.83 19.07 -24.35
C PRO A 559 3.63 20.02 -24.44
N LEU A 560 2.43 19.45 -24.40
CA LEU A 560 1.18 20.15 -24.21
C LEU A 560 1.11 20.80 -22.83
N ALA A 561 1.70 20.13 -21.83
CA ALA A 561 1.72 20.56 -20.45
C ALA A 561 2.80 19.83 -19.64
N ILE A 562 3.22 20.42 -18.52
CA ILE A 562 4.22 19.87 -17.59
C ILE A 562 3.73 20.09 -16.14
N LEU A 563 3.88 19.07 -15.29
CA LEU A 563 3.73 19.17 -13.83
C LEU A 563 5.03 18.76 -13.14
N GLY A 564 5.44 19.50 -12.12
CA GLY A 564 6.68 19.28 -11.39
C GLY A 564 7.86 20.07 -11.95
N ALA A 565 9.01 19.93 -11.30
CA ALA A 565 10.25 20.61 -11.65
C ALA A 565 11.43 19.69 -11.34
N ALA A 566 12.63 20.01 -11.85
CA ALA A 566 13.82 19.20 -11.60
C ALA A 566 14.09 18.97 -10.10
N ALA A 567 13.85 20.00 -9.28
CA ALA A 567 13.81 19.86 -7.83
C ALA A 567 12.53 19.14 -7.43
N GLY A 568 12.68 17.97 -6.81
CA GLY A 568 11.54 17.25 -6.25
C GLY A 568 10.93 17.99 -5.05
N GLY A 569 9.72 17.59 -4.69
CA GLY A 569 8.99 18.12 -3.54
C GLY A 569 7.84 17.20 -3.15
N ASN A 570 7.17 17.54 -2.05
CA ASN A 570 6.11 16.71 -1.44
C ASN A 570 4.75 17.43 -1.34
N ASP A 571 4.62 18.62 -1.94
CA ASP A 571 3.34 19.30 -2.15
C ASP A 571 2.59 18.72 -3.37
N LEU A 572 1.37 19.18 -3.67
CA LEU A 572 0.57 18.64 -4.79
C LEU A 572 0.97 19.14 -6.19
N ARG A 573 1.87 20.11 -6.28
CA ARG A 573 2.41 20.66 -7.54
C ARG A 573 3.78 20.10 -7.88
N SER A 574 4.45 19.52 -6.88
CA SER A 574 5.75 18.88 -6.97
C SER A 574 5.60 17.36 -6.92
N LEU A 575 6.51 16.65 -7.57
CA LEU A 575 6.64 15.19 -7.49
C LEU A 575 8.01 14.86 -6.90
N ALA A 576 8.21 13.61 -6.48
CA ALA A 576 9.49 13.09 -6.06
C ALA A 576 9.64 11.68 -6.64
N SER A 577 10.56 11.51 -7.60
CA SER A 577 10.83 10.24 -8.27
C SER A 577 9.56 9.58 -8.85
N PRO A 578 8.77 10.28 -9.70
CA PRO A 578 7.58 9.69 -10.29
C PRO A 578 7.93 8.48 -11.17
N GLY A 579 7.21 7.38 -10.99
CA GLY A 579 7.47 6.09 -11.64
C GLY A 579 6.32 5.67 -12.55
N LEU A 580 5.61 4.61 -12.17
CA LEU A 580 4.48 4.09 -12.95
C LEU A 580 3.43 5.17 -13.21
N ILE A 581 2.88 5.17 -14.43
CA ILE A 581 1.85 6.10 -14.87
C ILE A 581 0.78 5.39 -15.67
N ALA A 582 -0.43 5.94 -15.64
CA ALA A 582 -1.56 5.51 -16.45
C ALA A 582 -2.32 6.72 -16.98
N ILE A 583 -2.92 6.58 -18.18
CA ILE A 583 -3.67 7.64 -18.85
C ILE A 583 -4.94 7.07 -19.51
N CYS A 584 -6.03 7.83 -19.40
CA CYS A 584 -7.28 7.59 -20.13
C CYS A 584 -7.89 8.95 -20.50
N GLY A 585 -7.86 9.30 -21.79
CA GLY A 585 -8.33 10.58 -22.31
C GLY A 585 -7.63 11.78 -21.67
N ASP A 586 -8.38 12.58 -20.91
CA ASP A 586 -7.90 13.76 -20.18
C ASP A 586 -7.48 13.47 -18.74
N ARG A 587 -7.59 12.23 -18.27
CA ARG A 587 -7.24 11.82 -16.91
C ARG A 587 -5.95 11.00 -16.93
N ALA A 588 -5.15 11.18 -15.91
CA ALA A 588 -3.98 10.36 -15.67
C ALA A 588 -3.77 10.11 -14.18
N VAL A 589 -3.02 9.07 -13.85
CA VAL A 589 -2.56 8.79 -12.49
C VAL A 589 -1.08 8.50 -12.53
N VAL A 590 -0.37 8.99 -11.51
CA VAL A 590 1.07 8.86 -11.38
C VAL A 590 1.39 8.28 -10.01
N HIS A 591 2.20 7.22 -9.96
CA HIS A 591 2.85 6.80 -8.72
C HIS A 591 4.01 7.73 -8.42
N ASP A 592 3.80 8.62 -7.46
CA ASP A 592 4.77 9.59 -6.97
C ASP A 592 5.64 8.89 -5.92
N ALA A 593 6.55 8.02 -6.37
CA ALA A 593 7.16 6.98 -5.54
C ALA A 593 7.94 7.51 -4.34
N GLY A 594 8.65 8.64 -4.49
CA GLY A 594 9.36 9.30 -3.38
C GLY A 594 8.43 9.87 -2.32
N ASN A 595 7.20 10.23 -2.70
CA ASN A 595 6.14 10.66 -1.78
C ASN A 595 5.16 9.54 -1.42
N GLN A 596 5.34 8.34 -1.97
CA GLN A 596 4.58 7.14 -1.66
C GLN A 596 3.08 7.35 -1.73
N ARG A 597 2.62 7.91 -2.84
CA ARG A 597 1.21 8.25 -3.09
C ARG A 597 0.89 8.11 -4.58
N LEU A 598 -0.40 8.10 -4.89
CA LEU A 598 -0.88 8.20 -6.27
C LEU A 598 -1.46 9.59 -6.49
N VAL A 599 -0.94 10.30 -7.48
CA VAL A 599 -1.40 11.65 -7.84
C VAL A 599 -2.32 11.55 -9.04
N LYS A 600 -3.56 12.01 -8.88
CA LYS A 600 -4.54 12.11 -9.96
C LYS A 600 -4.30 13.41 -10.73
N LEU A 601 -4.22 13.32 -12.04
CA LEU A 601 -3.93 14.44 -12.94
C LEU A 601 -5.06 14.61 -13.96
N VAL A 602 -5.35 15.86 -14.30
CA VAL A 602 -6.22 16.21 -15.43
C VAL A 602 -5.49 17.13 -16.38
N LEU A 603 -5.66 16.89 -17.67
CA LEU A 603 -5.33 17.87 -18.69
C LEU A 603 -6.52 18.82 -18.84
N ALA A 604 -6.39 20.03 -18.28
CA ALA A 604 -7.41 21.05 -18.44
C ALA A 604 -7.42 21.52 -19.90
N ALA A 605 -8.61 21.55 -20.51
CA ALA A 605 -8.79 22.21 -21.80
C ALA A 605 -8.29 23.66 -21.67
N ALA A 606 -7.57 24.13 -22.70
CA ALA A 606 -7.19 25.53 -22.79
C ALA A 606 -8.46 26.37 -22.61
N SER A 607 -8.49 27.22 -21.57
CA SER A 607 -9.67 28.06 -21.33
C SER A 607 -9.96 28.84 -22.61
N PRO A 608 -11.19 28.79 -23.16
CA PRO A 608 -11.52 29.52 -24.36
C PRO A 608 -11.18 30.98 -24.11
N ARG A 609 -10.36 31.56 -24.99
CA ARG A 609 -9.94 32.96 -24.89
C ARG A 609 -11.21 33.78 -24.72
N PRO A 610 -11.33 34.66 -23.70
CA PRO A 610 -12.48 35.56 -23.63
C PRO A 610 -12.51 36.30 -24.96
N THR A 611 -13.55 36.04 -25.76
CA THR A 611 -13.74 36.75 -27.02
C THR A 611 -13.90 38.20 -26.62
N SER A 612 -12.94 39.05 -27.01
CA SER A 612 -13.04 40.48 -26.79
C SER A 612 -14.41 40.92 -27.29
N ALA A 613 -15.25 41.39 -26.37
CA ALA A 613 -16.55 41.94 -26.74
C ALA A 613 -16.29 43.05 -27.78
N PRO A 614 -17.08 43.10 -28.86
CA PRO A 614 -16.87 44.06 -29.94
C PRO A 614 -16.98 45.51 -29.48
#